data_AF-A0A1J5MT23-F1
#
_entry.id   AF-A0A1J5MT23-F1
#
_cell.length_a   1.000
_cell.length_b   1.000
_cell.length_c   1.000
_cell.angle_alpha   90.00
_cell.angle_beta   90.00
_cell.angle_gamma   90.00
#
_symmetry.space_group_name_H-M   'P 1'
#
loop_
_entity.id
_entity.type
_entity.pdbx_description
1 polymer ?
#
loop_
_entity_poly.entity_id
_entity_poly.type
_entity_poly.pdbx_seq_one_letter_code
_entity_poly.pdbx_strand_id
1 'polypeptide(L)'
;FCLCDFYVTNEESTKVYGDIKQYGIVAGTSLKYAGLSDKILPFVAVEAGVFDATMDHNNQRHSELQKSYKVSTGIEFKTSNDSAFSISVGYADELGSNTFQ
;
A
#
# COMPACT_ATOMS: atom_id res chain seq x y z
N PHE A 1 -8.00 -3.46 -14.65
CA PHE A 1 -8.46 -3.48 -13.25
C PHE A 1 -7.73 -2.37 -12.53
N CYS A 2 -8.47 -1.36 -12.06
CA CYS A 2 -7.93 -0.26 -11.26
C CYS A 2 -8.22 -0.62 -9.79
N LEU A 3 -7.18 -0.96 -9.02
CA LEU A 3 -7.30 -1.12 -7.57
C LEU A 3 -7.07 0.26 -6.93
N CYS A 4 -8.05 0.71 -6.14
CA CYS A 4 -7.87 1.83 -5.22
C CYS A 4 -7.66 1.23 -3.83
N ASP A 5 -6.41 1.14 -3.37
CA ASP A 5 -6.08 0.74 -2.00
C ASP A 5 -6.07 1.97 -1.08
N PHE A 6 -6.69 1.86 0.10
CA PHE A 6 -6.61 2.85 1.17
C PHE A 6 -5.50 2.45 2.15
N TYR A 7 -4.56 3.35 2.42
CA TYR A 7 -3.47 3.17 3.39
C TYR A 7 -3.80 3.92 4.69
N VAL A 8 -3.60 3.26 5.84
CA VAL A 8 -3.57 3.90 7.17
C VAL A 8 -2.25 3.51 7.80
N THR A 9 -1.31 4.45 7.88
CA THR A 9 -0.07 4.31 8.65
C THR A 9 -0.32 4.79 10.07
N ASN A 10 0.03 3.97 11.07
CA ASN A 10 0.00 4.36 12.47
C ASN A 10 1.45 4.62 12.89
N GLU A 11 1.88 5.88 12.81
CA GLU A 11 3.17 6.33 13.34
C GLU A 11 2.97 6.93 14.73
N GLU A 12 3.36 6.18 15.77
CA GLU A 12 3.76 6.76 17.04
C GLU A 12 5.25 7.13 16.96
N SER A 13 5.55 8.39 16.61
CA SER A 13 6.54 9.22 17.31
C SER A 13 6.71 10.57 16.60
N THR A 14 6.73 11.63 17.41
CA THR A 14 6.96 13.06 17.07
C THR A 14 5.86 13.77 16.28
N LYS A 15 5.09 14.58 17.02
CA LYS A 15 4.10 15.56 16.56
C LYS A 15 4.59 16.38 15.37
N VAL A 16 4.08 16.07 14.19
CA VAL A 16 3.95 17.01 13.08
C VAL A 16 2.45 17.18 12.84
N TYR A 17 1.90 18.32 13.26
CA TYR A 17 0.50 18.68 13.04
C TYR A 17 0.32 19.11 11.57
N GLY A 18 0.18 18.14 10.68
CA GLY A 18 -0.15 18.35 9.27
C GLY A 18 -0.78 17.10 8.67
N ASP A 19 -1.87 17.25 7.93
CA ASP A 19 -2.48 16.15 7.19
C ASP A 19 -1.53 15.75 6.05
N ILE A 20 -0.92 14.56 6.13
CA ILE A 20 -0.13 13.99 5.04
C ILE A 20 -1.09 13.33 4.06
N LYS A 21 -1.07 13.78 2.79
CA LYS A 21 -1.82 13.17 1.69
C LYS A 21 -0.85 12.48 0.76
N GLN A 22 -1.03 11.19 0.53
CA GLN A 22 -0.21 10.41 -0.39
C GLN A 22 -1.07 9.81 -1.50
N TYR A 23 -0.65 10.02 -2.75
CA TYR A 23 -1.25 9.41 -3.92
C TYR A 23 -0.15 8.85 -4.81
N GLY A 24 -0.31 7.63 -5.33
CA GLY A 24 0.77 6.99 -6.06
C GLY A 24 0.31 5.94 -7.05
N ILE A 25 1.28 5.52 -7.86
CA ILE A 25 1.16 4.39 -8.77
C ILE A 25 1.92 3.23 -8.14
N VAL A 26 1.25 2.10 -8.02
CA VAL A 26 1.83 0.84 -7.54
C VAL A 26 1.83 -0.18 -8.67
N ALA A 27 2.91 -0.96 -8.73
CA ALA A 27 3.03 -2.12 -9.60
C ALA A 27 3.61 -3.28 -8.79
N GLY A 28 3.09 -4.47 -8.99
CA GLY A 28 3.54 -5.62 -8.24
C GLY A 28 3.12 -6.94 -8.80
N THR A 29 3.55 -7.99 -8.11
CA THR A 29 3.26 -9.37 -8.42
C THR A 29 2.69 -10.07 -7.20
N SER A 30 1.83 -11.05 -7.43
CA SER A 30 1.27 -11.89 -6.37
C SER A 30 1.37 -13.35 -6.76
N LEU A 31 1.65 -14.19 -5.76
CA LEU A 31 1.65 -15.64 -5.88
C LEU A 31 0.48 -16.19 -5.06
N LYS A 32 -0.45 -16.87 -5.75
CA LYS A 32 -1.64 -17.48 -5.16
C LYS A 32 -1.46 -18.99 -5.02
N TYR A 33 -1.84 -19.54 -3.87
CA TYR A 33 -1.81 -20.97 -3.61
C TYR A 33 -3.23 -21.56 -3.73
N ALA A 34 -3.43 -22.46 -4.69
CA ALA A 34 -4.73 -23.12 -4.93
C ALA A 34 -4.86 -24.52 -4.32
N GLY A 35 -3.85 -25.01 -3.61
CA GLY A 35 -3.81 -26.41 -3.15
C GLY A 35 -4.78 -26.76 -2.02
N LEU A 36 -5.48 -25.79 -1.42
CA LEU A 36 -6.49 -26.02 -0.37
C LEU A 36 -7.93 -26.02 -0.92
N SER A 37 -8.24 -25.11 -1.85
CA SER A 37 -9.55 -24.96 -2.48
C SER A 37 -9.45 -24.00 -3.66
N ASP A 38 -10.18 -24.24 -4.73
CA ASP A 38 -10.23 -23.30 -5.87
C ASP A 38 -10.95 -21.99 -5.54
N LYS A 39 -11.70 -21.96 -4.41
CA LYS A 39 -12.49 -20.81 -3.95
C LYS A 39 -11.79 -19.94 -2.91
N ILE A 40 -10.81 -20.48 -2.18
CA ILE A 40 -10.07 -19.77 -1.12
C ILE A 40 -8.58 -19.90 -1.43
N LEU A 41 -7.98 -18.79 -1.82
CA LEU A 41 -6.61 -18.72 -2.32
C LEU A 41 -5.75 -17.85 -1.40
N PRO A 42 -5.00 -18.44 -0.46
CA PRO A 42 -3.94 -17.73 0.22
C PRO A 42 -2.94 -17.17 -0.79
N PHE A 43 -2.42 -15.97 -0.55
CA PHE A 43 -1.44 -15.35 -1.44
C PHE A 43 -0.40 -14.54 -0.69
N VAL A 44 0.75 -14.36 -1.35
CA VAL A 44 1.79 -13.40 -0.98
C VAL A 44 1.96 -12.44 -2.16
N ALA A 45 2.10 -11.15 -1.89
CA ALA A 45 2.34 -10.13 -2.90
C ALA A 45 3.51 -9.24 -2.54
N VAL A 46 4.22 -8.80 -3.58
CA VAL A 46 5.29 -7.81 -3.49
C VAL A 46 4.99 -6.72 -4.50
N GLU A 47 4.94 -5.48 -4.02
CA GLU A 47 4.59 -4.30 -4.78
C GLU A 47 5.65 -3.23 -4.58
N ALA A 48 5.94 -2.47 -5.62
CA ALA A 48 6.75 -1.27 -5.57
C ALA A 48 5.92 -0.11 -6.13
N GLY A 49 6.09 1.08 -5.56
CA GLY A 49 5.33 2.24 -5.98
C GLY A 49 6.09 3.54 -5.85
N VAL A 50 5.56 4.54 -6.53
CA VAL A 50 5.99 5.94 -6.43
C VAL A 50 4.77 6.75 -6.01
N PHE A 51 4.93 7.54 -4.96
CA PHE A 51 3.89 8.30 -4.30
C PHE A 51 4.27 9.78 -4.25
N ASP A 52 3.35 10.66 -4.62
CA ASP A 52 3.43 12.08 -4.30
C ASP A 52 2.87 12.26 -2.88
N ALA A 53 3.75 12.59 -1.95
CA ALA A 53 3.43 12.90 -0.58
C ALA A 53 3.37 14.42 -0.42
N THR A 54 2.18 14.94 -0.16
CA THR A 54 1.97 16.36 0.15
C THR A 54 1.75 16.53 1.65
N MET A 55 2.49 17.46 2.25
CA MET A 55 2.30 17.92 3.62
C MET A 55 2.02 19.43 3.61
N ASP A 56 0.89 19.82 4.19
CA ASP A 56 0.53 21.23 4.40
C ASP A 56 0.82 21.62 5.85
N HIS A 57 1.76 22.54 6.07
CA HIS A 57 2.10 23.04 7.41
C HIS A 57 2.41 24.54 7.38
N ASN A 58 1.80 25.33 8.29
CA ASN A 58 2.03 26.78 8.41
C ASN A 58 1.97 27.57 7.09
N ASN A 59 0.95 27.33 6.25
CA ASN A 59 0.80 27.92 4.89
C ASN A 59 1.95 27.61 3.92
N GLN A 60 2.79 26.63 4.22
CA GLN A 60 3.80 26.09 3.31
C GLN A 60 3.39 24.68 2.90
N ARG A 61 3.30 24.48 1.57
CA ARG A 61 3.01 23.18 0.98
C ARG A 61 4.33 22.55 0.56
N HIS A 62 4.65 21.41 1.16
CA HIS A 62 5.76 20.57 0.78
C HIS A 62 5.24 19.36 0.00
N SER A 63 5.84 19.06 -1.15
CA SER A 63 5.54 17.88 -1.95
C SER A 63 6.84 17.17 -2.28
N GLU A 64 6.86 15.87 -2.02
CA GLU A 64 8.00 15.01 -2.31
C GLU A 64 7.54 13.73 -3.01
N LEU A 65 8.32 13.30 -4.01
CA LEU A 65 8.13 12.01 -4.65
C LEU A 65 8.85 10.93 -3.84
N GLN A 66 8.08 10.12 -3.12
CA GLN A 66 8.56 9.00 -2.35
C GLN A 66 8.49 7.71 -3.17
N LYS A 67 9.53 6.89 -3.08
CA LYS A 67 9.52 5.52 -3.60
C LYS A 67 9.28 4.59 -2.42
N SER A 68 8.46 3.56 -2.58
CA SER A 68 8.25 2.58 -1.52
C SER A 68 8.08 1.18 -2.07
N TYR A 69 8.22 0.19 -1.19
CA TYR A 69 7.81 -1.18 -1.45
C TYR A 69 6.81 -1.63 -0.40
N LYS A 70 5.99 -2.62 -0.77
CA LYS A 70 5.03 -3.28 0.11
C LYS A 70 5.17 -4.78 -0.07
N VAL A 71 5.20 -5.49 1.05
CA VAL A 71 5.09 -6.95 1.10
C VAL A 71 3.81 -7.26 1.86
N SER A 72 2.91 -8.02 1.25
CA SER A 72 1.64 -8.40 1.87
C SER A 72 1.36 -9.90 1.77
N THR A 73 0.60 -10.38 2.73
CA THR A 73 0.02 -11.72 2.73
C THR A 73 -1.47 -11.60 2.93
N GLY A 74 -2.25 -12.46 2.27
CA GLY A 74 -3.69 -12.36 2.32
C GLY A 74 -4.40 -13.62 1.88
N ILE A 75 -5.72 -13.54 1.86
CA ILE A 75 -6.62 -14.58 1.38
C ILE A 75 -7.55 -13.94 0.37
N GLU A 76 -7.60 -14.52 -0.82
CA GLU A 76 -8.59 -14.20 -1.85
C GLU A 76 -9.72 -15.22 -1.85
N PHE A 77 -10.96 -14.72 -1.90
CA PHE A 77 -12.17 -15.51 -1.95
C PHE A 77 -12.84 -15.30 -3.31
N LYS A 78 -12.89 -16.37 -4.11
CA LYS A 78 -13.63 -16.34 -5.38
C LYS A 78 -15.12 -16.49 -5.12
N THR A 79 -15.89 -15.48 -5.52
CA THR A 79 -17.36 -15.53 -5.50
C THR A 79 -17.91 -16.11 -6.81
N SER A 80 -17.18 -15.94 -7.92
CA SER A 80 -17.44 -16.59 -9.20
C SER A 80 -16.13 -16.80 -9.97
N ASN A 81 -16.20 -17.18 -11.26
CA ASN A 81 -15.01 -17.28 -12.12
C ASN A 81 -14.38 -15.91 -12.39
N ASP A 82 -15.18 -14.84 -12.38
CA ASP A 82 -14.75 -13.50 -12.78
C ASP A 82 -14.75 -12.49 -11.63
N SER A 83 -15.22 -12.91 -10.44
CA SER A 83 -15.33 -12.04 -9.27
C SER A 83 -14.67 -12.67 -8.06
N ALA A 84 -13.85 -11.87 -7.39
CA ALA A 84 -13.21 -12.22 -6.15
C ALA A 84 -13.15 -11.00 -5.23
N PHE A 85 -13.11 -11.25 -3.92
CA PHE A 85 -12.69 -10.25 -2.95
C PHE A 85 -11.46 -10.75 -2.23
N SER A 86 -10.59 -9.86 -1.77
CA SER A 86 -9.41 -10.25 -1.01
C SER A 86 -9.28 -9.42 0.26
N ILE A 87 -8.70 -10.05 1.28
CA ILE A 87 -8.29 -9.39 2.52
C ILE A 87 -6.80 -9.66 2.67
N SER A 88 -6.02 -8.61 2.92
CA SER A 88 -4.58 -8.75 3.12
C SER A 88 -4.09 -7.85 4.24
N VAL A 89 -2.98 -8.27 4.82
CA VAL A 89 -2.18 -7.50 5.76
C VAL A 89 -0.78 -7.40 5.15
N GLY A 90 -0.20 -6.21 5.23
CA GLY A 90 1.11 -5.97 4.64
C GLY A 90 1.91 -4.95 5.41
N TYR A 91 3.20 -5.01 5.17
CA TYR A 91 4.19 -4.04 5.61
C TYR A 91 4.62 -3.22 4.40
N ALA A 92 4.69 -1.90 4.56
CA ALA A 92 5.19 -0.99 3.54
C ALA A 92 6.34 -0.16 4.13
N ASP A 93 7.35 0.12 3.31
CA ASP A 93 8.53 0.89 3.71
C ASP A 93 9.01 1.81 2.58
N GLU A 94 9.62 2.93 2.96
CA GLU A 94 10.12 3.95 2.05
C GLU A 94 11.56 3.62 1.58
N LEU A 95 11.76 3.63 0.27
CA LEU A 95 13.08 3.44 -0.35
C LEU A 95 13.79 4.79 -0.49
N GLY A 96 14.60 5.12 0.51
CA GLY A 96 15.50 6.27 0.48
C GLY A 96 14.88 7.57 0.97
N SER A 97 14.21 7.52 2.12
CA SER A 97 13.67 8.72 2.77
C SER A 97 14.80 9.64 3.24
N ASN A 98 14.90 10.83 2.63
CA ASN A 98 15.48 12.00 3.30
C ASN A 98 14.32 12.73 3.97
N THR A 99 13.70 12.07 4.94
CA THR A 99 12.54 12.57 5.67
C THR A 99 12.89 13.95 6.22
N PHE A 100 12.17 14.98 5.76
CA PHE A 100 12.21 16.38 6.18
C PHE A 100 13.15 16.67 7.37
N GLN A 101 14.41 17.02 7.07
CA GLN A 101 15.33 17.63 8.05
C GLN A 101 15.08 19.13 8.17
#